data_AF-A0A920EYY8-F1
#
_entry.id   AF-A0A920EYY8-F1
#
_cell.length_a   1.000
_cell.length_b   1.000
_cell.length_c   1.000
_cell.angle_alpha   90.00
_cell.angle_beta   90.00
_cell.angle_gamma   90.00
#
_symmetry.space_group_name_H-M   'P 1'
#
loop_
_entity.id
_entity.type
_entity.pdbx_description
1 polymer ?
#
loop_
_entity_poly.entity_id
_entity_poly.type
_entity_poly.pdbx_seq_one_letter_code
_entity_poly.pdbx_strand_id
1 'polypeptide(L)'
;MMFVANVSENEFTDNKHLSDLKSFASKINTPVVTICASLESQLVDFDENEKKEFLKESGMEEPGLNRLIREAFRLLGLQTFFTAGPNEVRAWTIKKESGARGSWRKFTQILNEDLFVLMLLVILTL
;
A
#
# COMPACT_ATOMS: atom_id res chain seq x y z
N MET A 1 -6.76 2.22 -13.61
CA MET A 1 -6.59 0.84 -14.10
C MET A 1 -5.16 0.41 -13.81
N MET A 2 -4.91 -0.87 -13.50
CA MET A 2 -3.57 -1.44 -13.35
C MET A 2 -3.55 -2.90 -13.80
N PHE A 3 -2.37 -3.40 -14.13
CA PHE A 3 -2.13 -4.83 -14.32
C PHE A 3 -1.44 -5.42 -13.11
N VAL A 4 -1.88 -6.61 -12.71
CA VAL A 4 -1.24 -7.41 -11.68
C VAL A 4 -0.67 -8.65 -12.36
N ALA A 5 0.65 -8.73 -12.41
CA ALA A 5 1.36 -9.84 -13.02
C ALA A 5 1.70 -10.86 -11.93
N ASN A 6 1.01 -12.00 -11.94
CA ASN A 6 1.35 -13.11 -11.06
C ASN A 6 2.50 -13.91 -11.69
N VAL A 7 3.63 -13.98 -11.00
CA VAL A 7 4.86 -14.66 -11.44
C VAL A 7 5.31 -15.67 -10.40
N SER A 8 6.07 -16.68 -10.83
CA SER A 8 6.71 -17.62 -9.90
C SER A 8 7.89 -16.95 -9.18
N GLU A 9 8.35 -17.54 -8.08
CA GLU A 9 9.43 -17.00 -7.22
C GLU A 9 10.74 -16.72 -8.00
N ASN A 10 10.98 -17.45 -9.08
CA ASN A 10 12.20 -17.32 -9.90
C ASN A 10 12.01 -16.48 -11.18
N GLU A 11 10.83 -15.90 -11.40
CA GLU A 11 10.45 -15.26 -12.67
C GLU A 11 10.36 -13.73 -12.60
N PHE A 12 10.94 -13.10 -11.58
CA PHE A 12 10.89 -11.65 -11.42
C PHE A 12 11.73 -10.86 -12.42
N THR A 13 12.79 -11.46 -12.96
CA THR A 13 13.78 -10.79 -13.82
C THR A 13 13.80 -11.32 -15.25
N ASP A 14 13.62 -12.62 -15.48
CA ASP A 14 13.83 -13.26 -16.78
C ASP A 14 12.57 -13.94 -17.34
N ASN A 15 11.46 -13.17 -17.37
CA ASN A 15 10.18 -13.65 -17.90
C ASN A 15 9.75 -12.84 -19.12
N LYS A 16 9.65 -13.54 -20.26
CA LYS A 16 9.22 -12.95 -21.54
C LYS A 16 7.81 -12.39 -21.47
N HIS A 17 6.86 -13.11 -20.86
CA HIS A 17 5.48 -12.65 -20.69
C HIS A 17 5.40 -11.39 -19.82
N LEU A 18 6.21 -11.31 -18.77
CA LEU A 18 6.31 -10.11 -17.94
C LEU A 18 6.84 -8.92 -18.74
N SER A 19 7.85 -9.14 -19.58
CA SER A 19 8.43 -8.11 -20.44
C SER A 19 7.42 -7.62 -21.48
N ASP A 20 6.69 -8.54 -22.11
CA ASP A 20 5.64 -8.24 -23.08
C ASP A 20 4.49 -7.46 -22.41
N LEU A 21 4.07 -7.85 -21.21
CA LEU A 21 3.05 -7.15 -20.43
C LEU A 21 3.50 -5.73 -20.06
N LYS A 22 4.74 -5.57 -19.58
CA LYS A 22 5.32 -4.24 -19.27
C LYS A 22 5.38 -3.34 -20.51
N SER A 23 5.75 -3.89 -21.66
CA SER A 23 5.77 -3.18 -22.94
C SER A 23 4.37 -2.74 -23.37
N PHE A 24 3.38 -3.64 -23.28
CA PHE A 24 1.99 -3.32 -23.58
C PHE A 24 1.43 -2.26 -22.63
N ALA A 25 1.62 -2.42 -21.33
CA ALA A 25 1.11 -1.51 -20.31
C ALA A 25 1.70 -0.11 -20.42
N SER A 26 2.98 -0.01 -20.84
CA SER A 26 3.64 1.28 -21.10
C SER A 26 2.99 2.04 -22.27
N LYS A 27 2.52 1.35 -23.32
CA LYS A 27 1.82 1.98 -24.46
C LYS A 27 0.50 2.64 -24.06
N ILE A 28 -0.15 2.12 -23.03
CA ILE A 28 -1.42 2.63 -22.50
C ILE A 28 -1.25 3.33 -21.15
N ASN A 29 -0.01 3.71 -20.79
CA ASN A 29 0.35 4.41 -19.56
C ASN A 29 -0.29 3.82 -18.29
N THR A 30 -0.32 2.49 -18.19
CA THR A 30 -0.96 1.76 -17.11
C THR A 30 0.11 1.09 -16.24
N PRO A 31 0.07 1.22 -14.91
CA PRO A 31 1.06 0.60 -14.04
C PRO A 31 0.92 -0.92 -14.02
N VAL A 32 2.05 -1.60 -13.83
CA VAL A 32 2.15 -3.06 -13.67
C VAL A 32 2.76 -3.35 -12.30
N VAL A 33 2.10 -4.17 -11.49
CA VAL A 33 2.61 -4.67 -10.21
C VAL A 33 2.87 -6.15 -10.36
N THR A 34 4.09 -6.60 -10.03
CA THR A 34 4.44 -8.02 -10.01
C THR A 34 4.26 -8.58 -8.61
N ILE A 35 3.53 -9.69 -8.50
CA ILE A 35 3.33 -10.43 -7.25
C ILE A 35 3.62 -11.91 -7.47
N CYS A 36 3.95 -12.62 -6.41
CA CYS A 36 3.96 -14.08 -6.41
C CYS A 36 2.89 -14.57 -5.44
N ALA A 37 1.70 -14.89 -5.95
CA ALA A 37 0.55 -15.23 -5.10
C ALA A 37 0.82 -16.44 -4.18
N SER A 38 1.64 -17.40 -4.63
CA SER A 38 2.05 -18.56 -3.83
C SER A 38 2.89 -18.15 -2.63
N LEU A 39 3.85 -17.23 -2.83
CA LEU A 39 4.68 -16.70 -1.77
C LEU A 39 3.86 -15.86 -0.79
N GLU A 40 2.97 -15.00 -1.29
CA GLU A 40 2.09 -14.17 -0.44
C GLU A 40 1.20 -15.03 0.46
N SER A 41 0.67 -16.15 -0.06
CA SER A 41 -0.15 -17.06 0.74
C SER A 41 0.64 -17.71 1.87
N GLN A 42 1.91 -18.06 1.65
CA GLN A 42 2.77 -18.64 2.68
C GLN A 42 3.10 -17.62 3.77
N LEU A 43 3.34 -16.36 3.37
CA LEU A 43 3.61 -15.28 4.32
C LEU A 43 2.44 -15.03 5.27
N VAL A 44 1.19 -15.36 4.93
CA VAL A 44 0.05 -15.12 5.84
C VAL A 44 0.19 -15.89 7.16
N ASP A 45 0.74 -17.09 7.11
CA ASP A 45 0.85 -17.99 8.26
C ASP A 45 2.08 -17.70 9.13
N PHE A 46 3.02 -16.89 8.65
CA PHE A 46 4.27 -16.58 9.33
C PHE A 46 4.12 -15.43 10.34
N ASP A 47 4.89 -15.48 11.42
CA ASP A 47 5.04 -14.35 12.32
C ASP A 47 5.91 -13.22 11.71
N GLU A 48 5.97 -12.07 12.38
CA GLU A 48 6.71 -10.90 11.89
C GLU A 48 8.23 -11.13 11.77
N ASN A 49 8.81 -12.01 12.58
CA ASN A 49 10.24 -12.32 12.52
C ASN A 49 10.50 -13.30 11.37
N GLU A 50 9.69 -14.36 11.26
CA GLU A 50 9.74 -15.36 10.19
C GLU A 50 9.56 -14.71 8.82
N LYS A 51 8.59 -13.79 8.68
CA LYS A 51 8.40 -13.00 7.45
C LYS A 51 9.65 -12.25 7.04
N LYS A 52 10.29 -11.56 7.99
CA LYS A 52 11.48 -10.72 7.71
C LYS A 52 12.67 -11.57 7.29
N GLU A 53 12.87 -12.69 7.95
CA GLU A 53 13.95 -13.62 7.63
C GLU A 53 13.74 -14.22 6.24
N PHE A 54 12.54 -14.71 5.95
CA PHE A 54 12.18 -15.28 4.65
C PHE A 54 12.30 -14.28 3.48
N LEU A 55 11.81 -13.05 3.68
CA LEU A 55 11.94 -11.99 2.68
C LEU A 55 13.41 -11.67 2.37
N LYS A 56 14.25 -11.58 3.42
CA LYS A 56 15.68 -11.33 3.27
C LYS A 56 16.40 -12.44 2.52
N GLU A 57 16.10 -13.70 2.82
CA GLU A 57 16.65 -14.86 2.11
C GLU A 57 16.22 -14.89 0.64
N SER A 58 14.98 -14.49 0.37
CA SER A 58 14.41 -14.40 -0.99
C SER A 58 14.90 -13.16 -1.77
N GLY A 59 15.73 -12.30 -1.16
CA GLY A 59 16.21 -11.06 -1.77
C GLY A 59 15.12 -9.99 -1.95
N MET A 60 14.02 -10.08 -1.20
CA MET A 60 12.93 -9.12 -1.22
C MET A 60 12.95 -8.24 0.03
N GLU A 61 12.73 -6.94 -0.13
CA GLU A 61 12.63 -6.02 1.01
C GLU A 61 11.22 -5.98 1.61
N GLU A 62 10.19 -6.27 0.79
CA GLU A 62 8.80 -6.22 1.20
C GLU A 62 7.91 -7.20 0.42
N PRO A 63 6.76 -7.62 0.98
CA PRO A 63 5.75 -8.39 0.25
C PRO A 63 5.25 -7.65 -0.99
N GLY A 64 5.01 -8.38 -2.08
CA GLY A 64 4.38 -7.88 -3.29
C GLY A 64 2.96 -7.37 -3.05
N LEU A 65 2.22 -7.98 -2.11
CA LEU A 65 0.88 -7.52 -1.76
C LEU A 65 0.88 -6.09 -1.18
N ASN A 66 1.90 -5.73 -0.41
CA ASN A 66 2.05 -4.36 0.11
C ASN A 66 2.23 -3.35 -1.02
N ARG A 67 3.04 -3.68 -2.03
CA ARG A 67 3.20 -2.84 -3.24
C ARG A 67 1.90 -2.69 -4.01
N LEU A 68 1.13 -3.79 -4.13
CA LEU A 68 -0.19 -3.76 -4.78
C LEU A 68 -1.16 -2.82 -4.07
N ILE A 69 -1.23 -2.89 -2.73
CA ILE A 69 -2.09 -2.01 -1.93
C ILE A 69 -1.70 -0.55 -2.12
N ARG A 70 -0.41 -0.21 -2.07
CA ARG A 70 0.07 1.16 -2.27
C ARG A 70 -0.32 1.70 -3.65
N GLU A 71 -0.11 0.91 -4.70
CA GLU A 71 -0.48 1.30 -6.07
C GLU A 71 -1.99 1.44 -6.24
N ALA A 72 -2.79 0.56 -5.62
CA ALA A 72 -4.25 0.68 -5.59
C ALA A 72 -4.70 2.00 -4.92
N PHE A 73 -4.13 2.35 -3.77
CA PHE A 73 -4.42 3.61 -3.08
C PHE A 73 -4.06 4.82 -3.95
N ARG A 74 -2.88 4.78 -4.58
CA ARG A 74 -2.44 5.83 -5.50
C ARG A 74 -3.40 6.01 -6.67
N LEU A 75 -3.85 4.91 -7.27
CA LEU A 75 -4.78 4.92 -8.41
C LEU A 75 -6.18 5.38 -8.05
N LEU A 76 -6.65 5.05 -6.84
CA LEU A 76 -7.93 5.54 -6.32
C LEU A 76 -7.84 7.01 -5.85
N GLY A 77 -6.65 7.62 -5.91
CA GLY A 77 -6.42 8.96 -5.41
C GLY A 77 -6.69 9.06 -3.91
N LEU A 78 -6.37 8.01 -3.15
CA LEU A 78 -6.55 7.95 -1.70
C LEU A 78 -5.26 8.32 -0.99
N GLN A 79 -5.39 8.86 0.21
CA GLN A 79 -4.31 9.11 1.16
C GLN A 79 -4.77 8.76 2.57
N THR A 80 -3.80 8.51 3.44
CA THR A 80 -4.04 8.16 4.84
C THR A 80 -3.60 9.31 5.73
N PHE A 81 -4.45 9.74 6.66
CA PHE A 81 -4.05 10.62 7.75
C PHE A 81 -4.18 9.88 9.08
N PHE A 82 -3.40 10.31 10.08
CA PHE A 82 -3.39 9.67 11.39
C PHE A 82 -3.92 10.62 12.45
N THR A 83 -4.63 10.04 13.42
CA THR A 83 -5.02 10.69 14.67
C THR A 83 -4.28 9.98 15.79
N ALA A 84 -3.56 10.72 16.62
CA ALA A 84 -2.79 10.15 17.73
C ALA A 84 -3.24 10.78 19.05
N GLY A 85 -3.84 9.96 19.90
CA GLY A 85 -4.14 10.28 21.29
C GLY A 85 -3.25 9.48 22.26
N PRO A 86 -3.36 9.72 23.57
CA PRO A 86 -2.53 9.05 24.58
C PRO A 86 -2.65 7.52 24.56
N ASN A 87 -3.82 6.99 24.17
CA ASN A 87 -4.14 5.56 24.23
C ASN A 87 -4.52 4.96 22.86
N GLU A 88 -4.63 5.77 21.80
CA GLU A 88 -5.07 5.29 20.49
C GLU A 88 -4.37 6.05 19.37
N VAL A 89 -3.81 5.30 18.43
CA VAL A 89 -3.37 5.83 17.14
C VAL A 89 -4.22 5.17 16.07
N ARG A 90 -4.86 5.98 15.23
CA ARG A 90 -5.75 5.48 14.17
C ARG A 90 -5.41 6.08 12.82
N ALA A 91 -5.45 5.23 11.80
CA ALA A 91 -5.26 5.60 10.41
C ALA A 91 -6.61 5.77 9.71
N TRP A 92 -6.75 6.82 8.91
CA TRP A 92 -7.99 7.20 8.23
C TRP A 92 -7.77 7.42 6.74
N THR A 93 -8.53 6.72 5.91
CA THR A 93 -8.45 6.86 4.45
C THR A 93 -9.36 7.97 3.92
N ILE A 94 -8.80 8.92 3.17
CA ILE A 94 -9.52 10.03 2.51
C ILE A 94 -9.09 10.17 1.06
N LYS A 95 -9.90 10.84 0.22
CA LYS A 95 -9.45 11.24 -1.11
C LYS A 95 -8.37 12.31 -0.99
N LYS A 96 -7.32 12.24 -1.81
CA LYS A 96 -6.17 13.15 -1.83
C LYS A 96 -6.58 14.62 -2.05
N GLU A 97 -7.58 14.84 -2.89
CA GLU A 97 -8.16 16.16 -3.18
C GLU A 97 -8.96 16.78 -2.03
N SER A 98 -9.28 16.00 -0.98
CA SER A 98 -10.10 16.48 0.15
C SER A 98 -9.40 17.60 0.94
N GLY A 99 -8.07 17.70 0.85
CA GLY A 99 -7.27 18.69 1.59
C GLY A 99 -7.49 18.65 3.11
N ALA A 100 -6.96 19.64 3.82
CA ALA A 100 -7.13 19.75 5.27
C ALA A 100 -8.61 19.87 5.69
N ARG A 101 -9.42 20.60 4.91
CA ARG A 101 -10.84 20.84 5.21
C ARG A 101 -11.70 19.58 5.10
N GLY A 102 -11.47 18.76 4.07
CA GLY A 102 -12.21 17.50 3.89
C GLY A 102 -11.78 16.43 4.90
N SER A 103 -10.49 16.40 5.26
CA SER A 103 -10.00 15.58 6.38
C SER A 103 -10.72 15.95 7.69
N TRP A 104 -10.79 17.24 8.01
CA TRP A 104 -11.44 17.75 9.21
C TRP A 104 -12.95 17.48 9.23
N ARG A 105 -13.63 17.56 8.08
CA ARG A 105 -15.05 17.19 7.96
C ARG A 105 -15.30 15.72 8.27
N LYS A 106 -14.41 14.83 7.82
CA LYS A 106 -14.52 13.41 8.12
C LYS A 106 -14.20 13.13 9.58
N PHE A 107 -13.18 13.78 10.14
CA PHE A 107 -12.85 13.67 11.57
C PHE A 107 -14.00 14.12 12.47
N THR A 108 -14.60 15.29 12.20
CA THR A 108 -15.74 15.83 12.96
C THR A 108 -17.04 15.02 12.82
N GLN A 109 -17.21 14.24 11.74
CA GLN A 109 -18.33 13.29 11.61
C GLN A 109 -18.16 12.03 12.46
N ILE A 110 -16.95 11.75 12.95
CA ILE A 110 -16.60 10.45 13.55
C ILE A 110 -16.49 10.53 15.08
N LEU A 111 -16.36 11.72 15.66
CA LEU A 111 -16.22 11.91 17.10
C LEU A 111 -17.38 12.73 17.68
N ASN A 112 -17.97 12.22 18.77
CA ASN A 112 -18.61 13.06 19.79
C ASN A 112 -17.51 13.78 20.59
N GLU A 113 -17.84 14.93 21.18
CA GLU A 113 -17.00 16.11 21.51
C GLU A 113 -15.61 15.96 22.20
N ASP A 114 -15.07 14.77 22.48
CA ASP A 114 -14.00 14.58 23.48
C ASP A 114 -12.55 14.33 22.97
N LEU A 115 -12.23 14.49 21.68
CA LEU A 115 -10.88 14.19 21.17
C LEU A 115 -10.30 15.36 20.34
N PHE A 116 -9.68 16.31 21.03
CA PHE A 116 -9.22 17.60 20.46
C PHE A 116 -7.70 17.68 20.15
N VAL A 117 -6.95 16.58 20.15
CA VAL A 117 -5.47 16.66 20.24
C VAL A 117 -4.74 16.04 19.02
N LEU A 118 -3.86 16.87 18.44
CA LEU A 118 -2.82 16.65 17.40
C LEU A 118 -3.27 16.27 15.96
N MET A 119 -3.40 17.30 15.11
CA MET A 119 -3.58 17.19 13.65
C MET A 119 -2.32 17.56 12.84
N LEU A 120 -1.17 17.81 13.48
CA LEU A 120 0.09 18.11 12.80
C LEU A 120 1.05 16.93 12.98
N LEU A 121 1.18 16.04 11.98
CA LEU A 121 2.50 15.74 11.39
C LEU A 121 2.56 14.64 10.31
N VAL A 122 1.49 13.92 9.93
CA VAL A 122 1.69 12.78 9.01
C VAL A 122 1.42 13.09 7.52
N ILE A 123 1.08 14.33 7.17
CA ILE A 123 0.86 14.71 5.75
C ILE A 123 2.18 15.05 5.01
N LEU A 124 3.34 15.14 5.69
CA LEU A 124 4.55 15.75 5.08
C LEU A 124 5.87 14.96 5.07
N THR A 125 5.91 13.69 5.47
CA THR A 125 7.17 12.92 5.37
C THR A 125 6.95 11.46 5.00
N LEU A 126 6.65 11.22 3.72
CA LEU A 126 7.26 10.20 2.87
C LEU A 126 7.25 10.71 1.42
#